data_AF-A0A8J2BEF2-F1
#
_entry.id   AF-A0A8J2BEF2-F1
#
_cell.length_a   1.000
_cell.length_b   1.000
_cell.length_c   1.000
_cell.angle_alpha   90.00
_cell.angle_beta   90.00
_cell.angle_gamma   90.00
#
_symmetry.space_group_name_H-M   'P 1'
#
loop_
_entity.id
_entity.type
_entity.pdbx_description
1 polymer ?
#
loop_
_entity_poly.entity_id
_entity_poly.type
_entity_poly.pdbx_seq_one_letter_code
_entity_poly.pdbx_strand_id
1 'polypeptide(L)'
;MMTKLRRVWRIPFLVIAAQMVEAEKYRDGASGIRCQICKELARSALGMYREKMNSGPAKAVAAATGETSKDGNKKGGSVSANIQIPTSKASLGNKDNFLARLQKHVCQQNNLSHLPNPKGYALHLPTLKYDCEDLVENLGMDLIDALTLSEDVVKDFCADQDECPAEDSDDEM
;
A
#
# COMPACT_ATOMS: atom_id res chain seq x y z
N MET A 1 53.03 -15.03 52.99
CA MET A 1 53.73 -14.78 51.71
C MET A 1 52.80 -15.12 50.57
N MET A 2 52.63 -14.15 49.66
CA MET A 2 52.23 -14.26 48.25
C MET A 2 50.87 -14.89 47.88
N THR A 3 49.92 -13.96 47.70
CA THR A 3 48.86 -13.95 46.70
C THR A 3 49.33 -14.34 45.29
N LYS A 4 48.48 -15.02 44.48
CA LYS A 4 48.33 -14.73 43.04
C LYS A 4 47.11 -15.41 42.36
N LEU A 5 46.33 -14.52 41.75
CA LEU A 5 45.22 -14.61 40.79
C LEU A 5 45.31 -15.74 39.74
N ARG A 6 44.12 -16.24 39.33
CA ARG A 6 43.75 -16.44 37.91
C ARG A 6 42.26 -16.09 37.69
N ARG A 7 42.00 -14.86 37.23
CA ARG A 7 41.52 -14.50 35.87
C ARG A 7 40.11 -15.01 35.53
N VAL A 8 39.12 -14.21 35.94
CA VAL A 8 37.75 -14.22 35.44
C VAL A 8 37.76 -13.73 33.99
N TRP A 9 37.34 -14.59 33.05
CA TRP A 9 37.03 -14.20 31.67
C TRP A 9 35.71 -13.41 31.68
N ARG A 10 35.80 -12.09 31.75
CA ARG A 10 34.70 -11.18 31.42
C ARG A 10 34.69 -11.02 29.90
N ILE A 11 33.93 -11.87 29.22
CA ILE A 11 33.59 -11.65 27.81
C ILE A 11 32.57 -10.49 27.79
N PRO A 12 32.84 -9.39 27.07
CA PRO A 12 31.95 -8.25 27.05
C PRO A 12 30.73 -8.56 26.19
N PHE A 13 29.58 -8.79 26.83
CA PHE A 13 28.26 -8.89 26.19
C PHE A 13 27.84 -7.62 25.42
N LEU A 14 28.62 -6.54 25.50
CA LEU A 14 28.29 -5.23 24.92
C LEU A 14 28.64 -5.09 23.43
N VAL A 15 29.38 -6.03 22.83
CA VAL A 15 29.75 -5.92 21.40
C VAL A 15 28.66 -6.43 20.45
N ILE A 16 27.73 -7.27 20.92
CA ILE A 16 26.70 -7.87 20.06
C ILE A 16 25.54 -6.90 19.80
N ALA A 17 25.22 -6.00 20.74
CA ALA A 17 24.11 -5.05 20.56
C ALA A 17 24.39 -3.95 19.51
N ALA A 18 25.66 -3.60 19.29
CA ALA A 18 26.01 -2.56 18.31
C ALA A 18 25.87 -3.02 16.85
N GLN A 19 25.97 -4.32 16.56
CA GLN A 19 25.85 -4.82 15.18
C GLN A 19 24.40 -4.91 14.67
N MET A 20 23.39 -4.85 15.55
CA MET A 20 21.99 -4.94 15.12
C MET A 20 21.40 -3.60 14.64
N VAL A 21 21.94 -2.45 15.07
CA VAL A 21 21.44 -1.13 14.67
C VAL A 21 21.93 -0.72 13.27
N GLU A 22 23.06 -1.25 12.79
CA GLU A 22 23.58 -0.95 11.45
C GLU A 22 22.97 -1.81 10.34
N ALA A 23 22.24 -2.87 10.66
CA ALA A 23 21.58 -3.71 9.67
C ALA A 23 20.29 -3.07 9.11
N GLU A 24 19.66 -2.13 9.82
CA GLU A 24 18.45 -1.45 9.36
C GLU A 24 18.75 -0.40 8.28
N LYS A 25 19.95 0.20 8.27
CA LYS A 25 20.37 1.14 7.21
C LYS A 25 20.65 0.51 5.85
N TYR A 26 20.67 -0.82 5.76
CA TYR A 26 20.88 -1.56 4.51
C TYR A 26 19.59 -2.21 3.97
N ARG A 27 18.41 -1.81 4.48
CA ARG A 27 17.10 -2.23 3.96
C ARG A 27 16.66 -1.50 2.70
N ASP A 28 17.41 -0.47 2.27
CA ASP A 28 17.41 -0.05 0.87
C ASP A 28 17.88 -1.23 0.02
N GLY A 29 16.94 -2.09 -0.38
CA GLY A 29 17.21 -3.20 -1.28
C GLY A 29 18.12 -2.71 -2.41
N ALA A 30 19.15 -3.48 -2.76
CA ALA A 30 20.35 -3.08 -3.51
C ALA A 30 20.14 -2.21 -4.78
N SER A 31 18.92 -2.12 -5.28
CA SER A 31 18.48 -1.39 -6.46
C SER A 31 17.82 -0.03 -6.20
N GLY A 32 17.39 0.30 -4.97
CA GLY A 32 16.53 1.47 -4.69
C GLY A 32 15.17 1.40 -5.42
N ILE A 33 14.83 0.23 -5.96
CA ILE A 33 13.65 0.05 -6.81
C ILE A 33 12.40 -0.30 -6.01
N ARG A 34 12.56 -0.81 -4.77
CA ARG A 34 11.44 -1.13 -3.87
C ARG A 34 10.58 0.11 -3.61
N CYS A 35 11.21 1.27 -3.40
CA CYS A 35 10.49 2.55 -3.31
C CYS A 35 9.65 2.84 -4.56
N GLN A 36 10.19 2.64 -5.77
CA GLN A 36 9.45 2.88 -7.02
C GLN A 36 8.30 1.89 -7.20
N ILE A 37 8.52 0.61 -6.85
CA ILE A 37 7.48 -0.41 -6.85
C ILE A 37 6.39 -0.05 -5.85
N CYS A 38 6.75 0.37 -4.64
CA CYS A 38 5.80 0.80 -3.61
C CYS A 38 4.98 2.01 -4.07
N LYS A 39 5.61 3.05 -4.62
CA LYS A 39 4.91 4.24 -5.15
C LYS A 39 3.92 3.86 -6.26
N GLU A 40 4.30 2.95 -7.15
CA GLU A 40 3.42 2.46 -8.23
C GLU A 40 2.28 1.56 -7.70
N LEU A 41 2.57 0.76 -6.67
CA LEU A 41 1.59 -0.06 -5.96
C LEU A 41 0.50 0.83 -5.33
N ALA A 42 0.92 1.84 -4.57
CA ALA A 42 0.05 2.79 -3.89
C ALA A 42 -0.83 3.56 -4.90
N ARG A 43 -0.22 4.06 -5.99
CA ARG A 43 -0.93 4.75 -7.08
C ARG A 43 -1.96 3.86 -7.76
N SER A 44 -1.58 2.63 -8.09
CA SER A 44 -2.48 1.66 -8.74
C SER A 44 -3.63 1.26 -7.84
N ALA A 45 -3.36 1.03 -6.55
CA ALA A 45 -4.37 0.69 -5.57
C ALA A 45 -5.39 1.82 -5.38
N LEU A 46 -4.93 3.08 -5.32
CA LEU A 46 -5.80 4.25 -5.29
C LEU A 46 -6.69 4.34 -6.54
N GLY A 47 -6.12 4.09 -7.73
CA GLY A 47 -6.88 4.05 -8.98
C GLY A 47 -8.00 3.01 -8.96
N MET A 48 -7.67 1.78 -8.56
CA MET A 48 -8.66 0.67 -8.43
C MET A 48 -9.71 0.96 -7.36
N TYR A 49 -9.32 1.59 -6.25
CA TYR A 49 -10.23 1.99 -5.19
C TYR A 49 -11.23 3.05 -5.63
N ARG A 50 -10.75 4.10 -6.33
CA ARG A 50 -11.59 5.14 -6.92
C ARG A 50 -12.54 4.57 -7.98
N GLU A 51 -12.07 3.69 -8.84
CA GLU A 51 -12.91 3.01 -9.83
C GLU A 51 -14.05 2.25 -9.14
N LYS A 52 -13.75 1.51 -8.07
CA LYS A 52 -14.76 0.78 -7.30
C LYS A 52 -15.79 1.72 -6.67
N MET A 53 -15.36 2.83 -6.08
CA MET A 53 -16.25 3.84 -5.48
C MET A 53 -17.13 4.53 -6.53
N ASN A 54 -16.56 4.88 -7.68
CA ASN A 54 -17.28 5.50 -8.79
C ASN A 54 -18.21 4.52 -9.52
N SER A 55 -17.90 3.21 -9.48
CA SER A 55 -18.74 2.13 -10.01
C SER A 55 -19.89 1.73 -9.07
N GLY A 56 -20.09 2.47 -7.97
CA GLY A 56 -21.12 2.21 -6.96
C GLY A 56 -22.54 2.02 -7.51
N PRO A 57 -23.47 1.53 -6.68
CA PRO A 57 -24.76 0.97 -7.09
C PRO A 57 -25.71 1.95 -7.81
N ALA A 58 -25.39 3.25 -7.88
CA ALA A 58 -26.16 4.22 -8.64
C ALA A 58 -26.33 3.82 -10.13
N LYS A 59 -25.34 3.11 -10.71
CA LYS A 59 -25.49 2.54 -12.07
C LYS A 59 -26.28 1.22 -12.11
N ALA A 60 -26.33 0.47 -11.01
CA ALA A 60 -27.14 -0.74 -10.90
C ALA A 60 -28.63 -0.41 -10.68
N VAL A 61 -28.95 0.70 -10.00
CA VAL A 61 -30.33 1.18 -9.87
C VAL A 61 -30.82 1.80 -11.18
N ALA A 62 -29.99 2.56 -11.91
CA ALA A 62 -30.37 3.10 -13.22
C ALA A 62 -30.59 2.02 -14.31
N ALA A 63 -29.96 0.84 -14.18
CA ALA A 63 -30.23 -0.31 -15.04
C ALA A 63 -31.48 -1.11 -14.61
N ALA A 64 -31.96 -0.93 -13.37
CA ALA A 64 -33.18 -1.56 -12.86
C ALA A 64 -34.44 -0.69 -13.05
N THR A 65 -34.30 0.61 -13.33
CA THR A 65 -35.41 1.51 -13.69
C THR A 65 -35.67 1.60 -15.21
N GLY A 66 -35.36 0.52 -15.94
CA GLY A 66 -35.86 0.30 -17.30
C GLY A 66 -37.36 0.07 -17.31
N GLU A 67 -38.09 1.17 -17.39
CA GLU A 67 -39.43 1.39 -17.94
C GLU A 67 -40.18 0.17 -18.53
N THR A 68 -41.30 -0.18 -17.89
CA THR A 68 -42.58 -0.22 -18.61
C THR A 68 -43.60 0.59 -17.80
N SER A 69 -43.59 1.90 -18.03
CA SER A 69 -44.67 2.79 -17.63
C SER A 69 -45.78 2.72 -18.69
N LYS A 70 -46.95 2.22 -18.31
CA LYS A 70 -48.22 2.60 -18.93
C LYS A 70 -49.34 2.53 -17.91
N ASP A 71 -50.01 3.68 -17.78
CA ASP A 71 -51.31 3.93 -17.15
C ASP A 71 -51.42 4.12 -15.62
N GLY A 72 -51.57 5.38 -15.23
CA GLY A 72 -52.80 5.82 -14.54
C GLY A 72 -52.76 6.07 -13.02
N ASN A 73 -52.82 7.36 -12.66
CA ASN A 73 -53.70 7.91 -11.61
C ASN A 73 -53.51 7.48 -10.12
N LYS A 74 -52.89 8.35 -9.29
CA LYS A 74 -53.53 8.97 -8.09
C LYS A 74 -52.55 9.76 -7.19
N LYS A 75 -53.05 10.94 -6.81
CA LYS A 75 -52.77 11.78 -5.62
C LYS A 75 -51.68 11.37 -4.63
N GLY A 76 -50.71 12.27 -4.47
CA GLY A 76 -50.50 13.04 -3.22
C GLY A 76 -50.06 12.26 -1.98
N GLY A 77 -48.74 12.17 -1.79
CA GLY A 77 -48.12 11.80 -0.52
C GLY A 77 -46.73 12.43 -0.45
N SER A 78 -46.56 13.42 0.42
CA SER A 78 -45.27 14.03 0.73
C SER A 78 -44.42 13.00 1.48
N VAL A 79 -43.45 12.38 0.80
CA VAL A 79 -42.50 11.45 1.40
C VAL A 79 -41.26 12.25 1.79
N SER A 80 -41.08 12.46 3.09
CA SER A 80 -39.83 12.96 3.66
C SER A 80 -38.68 12.08 3.20
N ALA A 81 -37.81 12.65 2.35
CA ALA A 81 -36.54 12.07 2.00
C ALA A 81 -35.65 12.08 3.26
N ASN A 82 -35.64 10.97 3.98
CA ASN A 82 -34.62 10.67 4.97
C ASN A 82 -33.32 10.43 4.18
N ILE A 83 -32.54 11.49 3.96
CA ILE A 83 -31.20 11.41 3.39
C ILE A 83 -30.33 10.75 4.47
N GLN A 84 -30.38 9.42 4.50
CA GLN A 84 -29.41 8.60 5.20
C GLN A 84 -28.11 8.76 4.43
N ILE A 85 -27.26 9.67 4.89
CA ILE A 85 -25.85 9.74 4.49
C ILE A 85 -25.30 8.34 4.78
N PRO A 86 -24.88 7.56 3.77
CA PRO A 86 -24.28 6.27 4.05
C PRO A 86 -22.94 6.56 4.71
N THR A 87 -22.89 6.43 6.04
CA THR A 87 -21.66 6.12 6.78
C THR A 87 -21.27 4.68 6.47
N SER A 88 -21.25 4.31 5.18
CA SER A 88 -20.69 3.07 4.71
C SER A 88 -19.20 3.24 4.82
N LYS A 89 -18.66 2.78 5.96
CA LYS A 89 -17.40 2.05 6.00
C LYS A 89 -17.51 1.03 4.86
N ALA A 90 -17.14 1.44 3.65
CA ALA A 90 -17.25 0.66 2.44
C ALA A 90 -16.22 -0.44 2.62
N SER A 91 -16.63 -1.52 3.27
CA SER A 91 -15.86 -2.74 3.38
C SER A 91 -15.41 -3.06 1.96
N LEU A 92 -14.11 -2.89 1.68
CA LEU A 92 -13.53 -3.37 0.43
C LEU A 92 -13.87 -4.86 0.39
N GLY A 93 -14.94 -5.22 -0.32
CA GLY A 93 -15.36 -6.61 -0.44
C GLY A 93 -14.16 -7.46 -0.82
N ASN A 94 -13.95 -8.52 -0.03
CA ASN A 94 -12.84 -9.47 -0.06
C ASN A 94 -11.46 -8.81 -0.33
N LYS A 95 -10.80 -8.35 0.74
CA LYS A 95 -9.47 -7.70 0.70
C LYS A 95 -8.46 -8.53 -0.10
N ASP A 96 -8.48 -9.86 0.08
CA ASP A 96 -7.59 -10.79 -0.65
C ASP A 96 -7.80 -10.75 -2.16
N ASN A 97 -9.04 -10.63 -2.63
CA ASN A 97 -9.32 -10.50 -4.07
C ASN A 97 -8.82 -9.17 -4.63
N PHE A 98 -8.86 -8.11 -3.82
CA PHE A 98 -8.32 -6.81 -4.21
C PHE A 98 -6.79 -6.90 -4.32
N LEU A 99 -6.11 -7.46 -3.31
CA LEU A 99 -4.66 -7.65 -3.34
C LEU A 99 -4.21 -8.56 -4.48
N ALA A 100 -4.90 -9.67 -4.73
CA ALA A 100 -4.56 -10.56 -5.84
C ALA A 100 -4.69 -9.86 -7.21
N ARG A 101 -5.70 -8.99 -7.38
CA ARG A 101 -5.84 -8.18 -8.60
C ARG A 101 -4.77 -7.10 -8.70
N LEU A 102 -4.45 -6.45 -7.57
CA LEU A 102 -3.43 -5.42 -7.49
C LEU A 102 -2.04 -6.01 -7.81
N GLN A 103 -1.67 -7.11 -7.16
CA GLN A 103 -0.45 -7.87 -7.41
C GLN A 103 -0.35 -8.28 -8.87
N LYS A 104 -1.42 -8.85 -9.43
CA LYS A 104 -1.44 -9.24 -10.84
C LYS A 104 -1.30 -8.03 -11.77
N HIS A 105 -1.82 -6.87 -11.39
CA HIS A 105 -1.69 -5.66 -12.21
C HIS A 105 -0.27 -5.09 -12.11
N VAL A 106 0.25 -4.84 -10.90
CA VAL A 106 1.50 -4.12 -10.69
C VAL A 106 2.72 -5.02 -10.92
N CYS A 107 2.69 -6.27 -10.44
CA CYS A 107 3.83 -7.19 -10.50
C CYS A 107 3.94 -7.96 -11.84
N GLN A 108 3.14 -7.60 -12.85
CA GLN A 108 3.31 -8.12 -14.20
C GLN A 108 4.57 -7.55 -14.86
N GLN A 109 5.30 -8.41 -15.59
CA GLN A 109 6.56 -8.03 -16.24
C GLN A 109 6.46 -6.77 -17.11
N ASN A 110 5.35 -6.60 -17.82
CA ASN A 110 5.12 -5.44 -18.69
C ASN A 110 5.12 -4.12 -17.90
N ASN A 111 4.60 -4.10 -16.67
CA ASN A 111 4.54 -2.90 -15.86
C ASN A 111 5.87 -2.65 -15.13
N LEU A 112 6.52 -3.72 -14.66
CA LEU A 112 7.84 -3.65 -14.02
C LEU A 112 8.94 -3.18 -14.99
N SER A 113 8.83 -3.48 -16.29
CA SER A 113 9.83 -3.05 -17.28
C SER A 113 9.85 -1.55 -17.54
N HIS A 114 8.80 -0.82 -17.16
CA HIS A 114 8.71 0.64 -17.33
C HIS A 114 9.20 1.43 -16.12
N LEU A 115 9.61 0.76 -15.04
CA LEU A 115 10.05 1.44 -13.83
C LEU A 115 11.36 2.20 -14.07
N PRO A 116 11.47 3.46 -13.58
CA PRO A 116 12.69 4.23 -13.70
C PRO A 116 13.81 3.51 -12.95
N ASN A 117 14.97 3.40 -13.59
CA ASN A 117 16.16 2.79 -13.02
C ASN A 117 17.20 3.88 -12.73
N PRO A 118 17.11 4.54 -11.56
CA PRO A 118 17.96 5.70 -11.25
C PRO A 118 19.44 5.33 -11.17
N LYS A 119 19.77 4.08 -10.81
CA LYS A 119 21.15 3.63 -10.63
C LYS A 119 21.75 2.99 -11.90
N GLY A 120 20.96 2.82 -12.97
CA GLY A 120 21.42 2.28 -14.25
C GLY A 120 21.84 0.79 -14.21
N TYR A 121 21.48 0.04 -13.17
CA TYR A 121 21.83 -1.38 -13.06
C TYR A 121 21.03 -2.25 -14.03
N ALA A 122 21.56 -3.43 -14.38
CA ALA A 122 20.77 -4.39 -15.14
C ALA A 122 19.53 -4.81 -14.33
N LEU A 123 18.34 -4.46 -14.83
CA LEU A 123 17.06 -4.83 -14.24
C LEU A 123 16.84 -6.33 -14.41
N HIS A 124 17.05 -7.09 -13.35
CA HIS A 124 16.73 -8.51 -13.33
C HIS A 124 15.23 -8.68 -13.03
N LEU A 125 14.43 -8.83 -14.09
CA LEU A 125 12.96 -8.94 -14.00
C LEU A 125 12.45 -9.96 -12.96
N PRO A 126 13.03 -11.16 -12.82
CA PRO A 126 12.59 -12.11 -11.79
C PRO A 126 12.76 -11.57 -10.37
N THR A 127 13.82 -10.80 -10.09
CA THR A 127 14.05 -10.18 -8.79
C THR A 127 13.02 -9.09 -8.52
N LEU A 128 12.73 -8.25 -9.51
CA LEU A 128 11.69 -7.21 -9.37
C LEU A 128 10.31 -7.81 -9.11
N LYS A 129 10.02 -8.93 -9.75
CA LYS A 129 8.77 -9.64 -9.52
C LYS A 129 8.71 -10.13 -8.07
N TYR A 130 9.76 -10.78 -7.59
CA TYR A 130 9.84 -11.22 -6.20
C TYR A 130 9.68 -10.05 -5.22
N ASP A 131 10.40 -8.95 -5.45
CA ASP A 131 10.32 -7.75 -4.60
C ASP A 131 8.91 -7.15 -4.59
N CYS A 132 8.22 -7.15 -5.74
CA CYS A 132 6.85 -6.67 -5.84
C CYS A 132 5.85 -7.58 -5.11
N GLU A 133 5.99 -8.90 -5.25
CA GLU A 133 5.14 -9.88 -4.57
C GLU A 133 5.34 -9.79 -3.05
N ASP A 134 6.59 -9.69 -2.58
CA ASP A 134 6.95 -9.48 -1.17
C ASP A 134 6.34 -8.18 -0.60
N LEU A 135 6.41 -7.08 -1.34
CA LEU A 135 5.80 -5.81 -0.93
C LEU A 135 4.27 -5.93 -0.81
N VAL A 136 3.60 -6.63 -1.72
CA VAL A 136 2.16 -6.83 -1.62
C VAL A 136 1.78 -7.72 -0.44
N GLU A 137 2.55 -8.78 -0.19
CA GLU A 137 2.29 -9.70 0.92
C GLU A 137 2.50 -9.01 2.28
N ASN A 138 3.55 -8.20 2.41
CA ASN A 138 3.88 -7.54 3.67
C ASN A 138 3.07 -6.26 3.90
N LEU A 139 2.90 -5.41 2.88
CA LEU A 139 2.31 -4.07 3.03
C LEU A 139 0.87 -3.97 2.50
N GLY A 140 0.38 -4.99 1.78
CA GLY A 140 -0.90 -4.92 1.09
C GLY A 140 -2.09 -4.65 2.02
N MET A 141 -2.09 -5.26 3.21
CA MET A 141 -3.16 -5.05 4.19
C MET A 141 -3.15 -3.64 4.76
N ASP A 142 -1.96 -3.13 5.10
CA ASP A 142 -1.78 -1.78 5.61
C ASP A 142 -2.11 -0.73 4.54
N LEU A 143 -1.79 -1.00 3.28
CA LEU A 143 -2.16 -0.15 2.15
C LEU A 143 -3.68 -0.06 1.99
N ILE A 144 -4.40 -1.17 2.14
CA ILE A 144 -5.87 -1.15 2.10
C ILE A 144 -6.42 -0.33 3.25
N ASP A 145 -5.88 -0.48 4.45
CA ASP A 145 -6.35 0.25 5.62
C ASP A 145 -6.04 1.75 5.47
N ALA A 146 -4.87 2.13 4.95
CA ALA A 146 -4.52 3.50 4.59
C ALA A 146 -5.50 4.09 3.55
N LEU A 147 -5.84 3.34 2.50
CA LEU A 147 -6.84 3.76 1.49
C LEU A 147 -8.22 4.02 2.09
N THR A 148 -8.57 3.34 3.20
CA THR A 148 -9.84 3.58 3.89
C THR A 148 -9.83 4.82 4.77
N LEU A 149 -8.65 5.29 5.18
CA LEU A 149 -8.49 6.48 6.02
C LEU A 149 -8.56 7.76 5.20
N SER A 150 -7.73 7.89 4.15
CA SER A 150 -7.80 9.00 3.20
C SER A 150 -6.89 8.77 1.99
N GLU A 151 -7.11 9.53 0.92
CA GLU A 151 -6.28 9.48 -0.28
C GLU A 151 -4.91 10.16 -0.09
N ASP A 152 -4.82 11.11 0.83
CA ASP A 152 -3.57 11.84 1.08
C ASP A 152 -2.56 10.99 1.84
N VAL A 153 -3.02 10.10 2.73
CA VAL A 153 -2.17 9.14 3.46
C VAL A 153 -1.46 8.17 2.51
N VAL A 154 -2.03 7.91 1.33
CA VAL A 154 -1.44 6.99 0.34
C VAL A 154 -0.15 7.56 -0.27
N LYS A 155 0.01 8.90 -0.29
CA LYS A 155 1.23 9.53 -0.82
C LYS A 155 2.44 9.27 0.07
N ASP A 156 2.23 9.35 1.38
CA ASP A 156 3.27 9.21 2.39
C ASP A 156 3.41 7.76 2.87
N PHE A 157 2.48 6.87 2.49
CA PHE A 157 2.48 5.45 2.88
C PHE A 157 3.82 4.74 2.68
N CYS A 158 4.50 4.93 1.54
CA CYS A 158 5.77 4.26 1.30
C CYS A 158 6.92 4.80 2.16
N ALA A 159 6.85 6.08 2.58
CA ALA A 159 7.79 6.64 3.53
C ALA A 159 7.49 6.13 4.95
N ASP A 160 6.21 6.05 5.32
CA ASP A 160 5.76 5.53 6.62
C ASP A 160 6.13 4.05 6.84
N GLN A 161 6.28 3.28 5.76
CA GLN A 161 6.69 1.88 5.79
C GLN A 161 8.21 1.68 5.66
N ASP A 162 9.01 2.75 5.74
CA ASP A 162 10.47 2.74 5.56
C ASP A 162 10.93 2.12 4.20
N GLU A 163 10.05 2.08 3.20
CA GLU A 163 10.37 1.57 1.85
C GLU A 163 10.92 2.65 0.93
N CYS A 164 10.59 3.90 1.21
CA CYS A 164 11.18 5.08 0.61
C CYS A 164 11.84 5.90 1.71
N PRO A 165 13.02 6.51 1.46
CA PRO A 165 13.48 7.57 2.32
C PRO A 165 12.38 8.65 2.36
N ALA A 166 12.13 9.20 3.55
CA ALA A 166 11.38 10.45 3.63
C ALA A 166 12.04 11.41 2.64
N GLU A 167 11.23 12.05 1.79
CA GLU A 167 11.72 13.17 1.00
C GLU A 167 11.97 14.28 2.03
N ASP A 168 13.11 14.17 2.73
CA ASP A 168 13.68 15.23 3.55
C ASP A 168 13.79 16.38 2.58
N SER A 169 12.82 17.28 2.67
CA SER A 169 12.77 18.53 1.96
C SER A 169 14.16 19.14 2.02
N ASP A 170 14.81 19.27 0.86
CA ASP A 170 16.05 20.02 0.66
C ASP A 170 15.92 21.52 1.05
N ASP A 171 14.95 21.90 1.88
CA ASP A 171 14.64 23.22 2.41
C ASP A 171 15.44 23.53 3.71
N GLU A 172 16.65 23.00 3.83
CA GLU A 172 17.61 23.44 4.85
C GLU A 172 19.01 23.69 4.24
N MET A 173 19.08 24.58 3.23
CA MET A 173 20.31 25.30 2.85
C MET A 173 20.03 26.76 2.47
#